data_AF-A0A9N9EFS0-F1
#
_entry.id   AF-A0A9N9EFS0-F1
#
_cell.length_a   1.000
_cell.length_b   1.000
_cell.length_c   1.000
_cell.angle_alpha   90.00
_cell.angle_beta   90.00
_cell.angle_gamma   90.00
#
_symmetry.space_group_name_H-M   'P 1'
#
loop_
_entity.id
_entity.type
_entity.pdbx_description
1 polymer ?
#
loop_
_entity_poly.entity_id
_entity_poly.type
_entity_poly.pdbx_seq_one_letter_code
_entity_poly.pdbx_strand_id
1 'polypeptide(L)'
;KVGIIIIGEEIPKMKYKEIFSSPLDFPANKMHIQDGELPSVINELSVTLLVNVQSCNEGWQSIFQKGVNNTLTPGLWINPNSTNLHARFSTNTESNFGIHEISVGLELNKWYYIGYTLSEPLKRMDIYLNRKWVGFKSIEQVLQEK
;
A
#
# COMPACT_ATOMS: atom_id res chain seq x y z
N LYS A 1 11.98 -6.08 -22.25
CA LYS A 1 10.94 -5.48 -23.11
C LYS A 1 9.60 -5.75 -22.44
N VAL A 2 8.92 -4.72 -21.95
CA VAL A 2 7.59 -4.87 -21.33
C VAL A 2 6.63 -4.05 -22.18
N GLY A 3 5.60 -4.71 -22.70
CA GLY A 3 4.46 -4.10 -23.39
C GLY A 3 3.24 -4.17 -22.49
N ILE A 4 2.45 -3.10 -22.50
CA ILE A 4 1.18 -2.97 -21.78
C ILE A 4 0.06 -3.40 -22.75
N ILE A 5 -0.85 -4.24 -22.30
CA ILE A 5 -2.14 -4.51 -22.99
C ILE A 5 -3.24 -4.02 -22.05
N ILE A 6 -4.08 -3.12 -22.55
CA ILE A 6 -5.31 -2.67 -21.89
C ILE A 6 -6.48 -3.11 -22.79
N ILE A 7 -7.48 -3.78 -22.21
CA ILE A 7 -8.77 -3.99 -22.86
C ILE A 7 -9.87 -3.70 -21.83
N GLY A 8 -10.84 -2.88 -22.23
CA GLY A 8 -12.09 -2.63 -21.51
C GLY A 8 -12.53 -1.17 -21.63
N GLU A 9 -13.58 -0.95 -22.43
CA GLU A 9 -14.45 0.23 -22.70
C GLU A 9 -14.12 1.59 -22.07
N GLU A 10 -14.33 2.68 -22.84
CA GLU A 10 -14.00 4.08 -22.53
C GLU A 10 -14.34 4.53 -21.08
N ILE A 11 -13.38 4.38 -20.17
CA ILE A 11 -13.38 5.04 -18.86
C ILE A 11 -12.89 6.48 -19.07
N PRO A 12 -13.56 7.52 -18.53
CA PRO A 12 -13.09 8.90 -18.65
C PRO A 12 -11.63 8.98 -18.18
N LYS A 13 -10.76 9.60 -19.00
CA LYS A 13 -9.31 9.76 -18.76
C LYS A 13 -8.98 9.89 -17.27
N MET A 14 -8.64 8.79 -16.61
CA MET A 14 -8.10 8.84 -15.25
C MET A 14 -6.77 9.59 -15.34
N LYS A 15 -6.71 10.78 -14.75
CA LYS A 15 -5.45 11.50 -14.57
C LYS A 15 -4.67 10.79 -13.46
N TYR A 16 -3.73 9.91 -13.82
CA TYR A 16 -2.78 9.34 -12.87
C TYR A 16 -1.43 10.09 -12.97
N LYS A 17 -0.72 10.21 -11.84
CA LYS A 17 0.65 10.73 -11.77
C LYS A 17 1.56 9.56 -11.41
N GLU A 18 2.31 9.06 -12.38
CA GLU A 18 3.36 8.06 -12.15
C GLU A 18 4.58 8.76 -11.55
N ILE A 19 4.99 8.32 -10.36
CA ILE A 19 6.09 8.96 -9.60
C ILE A 19 7.43 8.28 -9.93
N PHE A 20 7.41 6.97 -10.19
CA PHE A 20 8.59 6.17 -10.52
C PHE A 20 8.26 5.22 -11.67
N SER A 21 9.10 5.22 -12.71
CA SER A 21 8.93 4.39 -13.92
C SER A 21 10.04 3.35 -14.10
N SER A 22 10.96 3.24 -13.13
CA SER A 22 12.09 2.30 -13.16
C SER A 22 12.37 1.69 -11.78
N PRO A 23 12.97 0.47 -11.70
CA PRO A 23 13.38 -0.13 -10.44
C PRO A 23 14.32 0.80 -9.66
N LEU A 24 14.10 0.88 -8.35
CA LEU A 24 14.94 1.62 -7.42
C LEU A 24 15.53 0.62 -6.43
N ASP A 25 16.85 0.57 -6.35
CA ASP A 25 17.55 -0.15 -5.27
C ASP A 25 17.55 0.74 -4.04
N PHE A 26 16.77 0.36 -3.03
CA PHE A 26 16.68 1.11 -1.79
C PHE A 26 17.64 0.51 -0.75
N PRO A 27 18.55 1.30 -0.15
CA PRO A 27 19.32 0.82 0.98
C PRO A 27 18.37 0.47 2.14
N ALA A 28 18.75 -0.54 2.94
CA ALA A 28 17.97 -1.08 4.06
C ALA A 28 17.48 -0.03 5.10
N ASN A 29 18.00 1.20 5.03
CA ASN A 29 17.67 2.29 5.92
C ASN A 29 17.05 3.46 5.15
N LYS A 30 15.71 3.43 5.06
CA LYS A 30 14.78 4.53 4.74
C LYS A 30 14.72 5.04 3.30
N MET A 31 13.49 5.07 2.78
CA MET A 31 12.99 6.23 2.03
C MET A 31 11.67 6.69 2.66
N HIS A 32 11.76 7.65 3.58
CA HIS A 32 10.62 8.50 3.91
C HIS A 32 10.55 9.53 2.78
N ILE A 33 9.74 9.30 1.75
CA ILE A 33 9.33 10.41 0.88
C ILE A 33 8.22 11.13 1.66
N GLN A 34 8.64 11.98 2.61
CA GLN A 34 7.77 12.99 3.18
C GLN A 34 7.52 14.01 2.08
N ASP A 35 6.48 13.77 1.29
CA ASP A 35 6.17 14.70 0.22
C ASP A 35 4.90 15.47 0.51
N GLY A 36 5.10 16.74 0.85
CA GLY A 36 4.05 17.76 0.74
C GLY A 36 3.64 18.01 -0.71
N GLU A 37 4.40 17.54 -1.71
CA GLU A 37 4.08 17.69 -3.14
C GLU A 37 3.25 16.53 -3.70
N LEU A 38 3.08 15.42 -2.97
CA LEU A 38 2.18 14.36 -3.39
C LEU A 38 0.74 14.72 -3.04
N PRO A 39 -0.19 14.71 -4.02
CA PRO A 39 -1.58 15.08 -3.79
C PRO A 39 -2.20 14.21 -2.70
N SER A 40 -3.20 14.77 -2.00
CA SER A 40 -4.03 13.99 -1.09
C SER A 40 -4.69 12.83 -1.85
N VAL A 41 -4.72 11.67 -1.22
CA VAL A 41 -5.45 10.50 -1.73
C VAL A 41 -6.92 10.72 -1.40
N ILE A 42 -7.69 11.20 -2.38
CA ILE A 42 -9.12 11.54 -2.19
C ILE A 42 -10.07 10.50 -2.76
N ASN A 43 -9.71 9.86 -3.88
CA ASN A 43 -10.60 8.94 -4.59
C ASN A 43 -10.03 7.53 -4.56
N GLU A 44 -8.96 7.30 -5.30
CA GLU A 44 -8.34 5.98 -5.41
C GLU A 44 -6.82 6.10 -5.35
N LEU A 45 -6.19 5.06 -4.84
CA LEU A 45 -4.74 4.89 -4.86
C LEU A 45 -4.43 3.46 -5.27
N SER A 46 -3.41 3.30 -6.11
CA SER A 46 -2.77 2.01 -6.34
C SER A 46 -1.26 2.18 -6.19
N VAL A 47 -0.65 1.32 -5.40
CA VAL A 47 0.80 1.23 -5.21
C VAL A 47 1.20 -0.19 -5.57
N THR A 48 2.09 -0.33 -6.55
CA THR A 48 2.66 -1.62 -6.95
C THR A 48 4.15 -1.60 -6.73
N LEU A 49 4.66 -2.61 -6.03
CA LEU A 49 6.06 -2.71 -5.62
C LEU A 49 6.59 -4.11 -5.91
N LEU A 50 7.88 -4.19 -6.18
CA LEU A 50 8.63 -5.45 -6.19
C LEU A 50 9.51 -5.46 -4.93
N VAL A 51 9.23 -6.37 -4.00
CA VAL A 51 9.85 -6.39 -2.67
C VAL A 51 10.58 -7.70 -2.44
N ASN A 52 11.80 -7.62 -1.89
CA ASN A 52 12.56 -8.76 -1.37
C ASN A 52 12.88 -8.48 0.09
N VAL A 53 12.36 -9.32 0.99
CA VAL A 53 12.62 -9.20 2.43
C VAL A 53 13.82 -10.08 2.76
N GLN A 54 14.94 -9.49 3.17
CA GLN A 54 16.17 -10.23 3.48
C GLN A 54 16.23 -10.70 4.94
N SER A 55 15.67 -9.90 5.85
CA SER A 55 15.57 -10.19 7.27
C SER A 55 14.39 -9.44 7.90
N CYS A 56 13.96 -9.88 9.08
CA CYS A 56 12.97 -9.21 9.91
C CYS A 56 13.61 -8.86 11.25
N ASN A 57 13.24 -7.70 11.80
CA ASN A 57 13.76 -7.21 13.07
C ASN A 57 12.64 -7.12 14.11
N GLU A 58 13.00 -6.88 15.37
CA GLU A 58 12.05 -6.67 16.48
C GLU A 58 11.20 -5.40 16.35
N GLY A 59 11.60 -4.46 15.47
CA GLY A 59 10.84 -3.24 15.19
C GLY A 59 9.79 -3.42 14.09
N TRP A 60 9.08 -2.34 13.76
CA TRP A 60 8.28 -2.27 12.54
C TRP A 60 9.17 -1.89 11.35
N GLN A 61 9.10 -2.60 10.23
CA GLN A 61 9.82 -2.21 9.01
C GLN A 61 8.85 -1.58 8.01
N SER A 62 9.03 -0.31 7.68
CA SER A 62 8.19 0.37 6.68
C SER A 62 8.61 -0.04 5.26
N ILE A 63 7.63 -0.46 4.45
CA ILE A 63 7.80 -0.62 2.99
C ILE A 63 7.50 0.70 2.31
N PHE A 64 6.36 1.32 2.64
CA PHE A 64 6.05 2.69 2.26
C PHE A 64 5.09 3.33 3.27
N GLN A 65 5.10 4.66 3.33
CA GLN A 65 4.15 5.44 4.11
C GLN A 65 3.95 6.80 3.47
N LYS A 66 2.70 7.23 3.30
CA LYS A 66 2.34 8.59 2.93
C LYS A 66 1.72 9.30 4.13
N GLY A 67 2.46 10.25 4.71
CA GLY A 67 1.98 11.11 5.79
C GLY A 67 3.06 11.43 6.83
N VAL A 68 2.68 12.12 7.90
CA VAL A 68 3.56 12.55 9.00
C VAL A 68 3.21 11.79 10.29
N ASN A 69 4.24 11.40 11.07
CA ASN A 69 4.14 10.87 12.43
C ASN A 69 3.20 9.66 12.67
N ASN A 70 3.19 8.66 11.78
CA ASN A 70 2.40 7.41 11.91
C ASN A 70 0.88 7.60 12.00
N THR A 71 0.38 8.83 11.89
CA THR A 71 -1.03 9.19 12.07
C THR A 71 -1.73 9.51 10.74
N LEU A 72 -0.98 9.50 9.64
CA LEU A 72 -1.44 9.82 8.31
C LEU A 72 -0.96 8.70 7.38
N THR A 73 -1.90 7.89 6.94
CA THR A 73 -1.71 6.72 6.07
C THR A 73 -2.57 6.94 4.81
N PRO A 74 -2.22 6.35 3.66
CA PRO A 74 -1.87 4.94 3.51
C PRO A 74 -0.42 4.58 3.81
N GLY A 75 -0.22 3.33 4.25
CA GLY A 75 1.10 2.75 4.44
C GLY A 75 1.06 1.22 4.51
N LEU A 76 2.24 0.63 4.31
CA LEU A 76 2.47 -0.81 4.39
C LEU A 76 3.78 -1.07 5.15
N TRP A 77 3.71 -1.99 6.12
CA TRP A 77 4.84 -2.42 6.94
C TRP A 77 4.95 -3.93 6.96
N ILE A 78 6.10 -4.41 7.42
CA ILE A 78 6.32 -5.78 7.88
C ILE A 78 6.20 -5.77 9.41
N ASN A 79 5.47 -6.75 9.94
CA ASN A 79 5.26 -6.93 11.37
C ASN A 79 6.59 -7.23 12.10
N PRO A 80 6.77 -6.78 13.35
CA PRO A 80 7.86 -7.21 14.21
C PRO A 80 8.03 -8.72 14.24
N ASN A 81 9.27 -9.20 14.14
CA ASN A 81 9.64 -10.61 14.29
C ASN A 81 8.92 -11.59 13.34
N SER A 82 8.29 -11.10 12.27
CA SER A 82 7.60 -11.95 11.30
C SER A 82 7.69 -11.35 9.91
N THR A 83 7.38 -12.14 8.90
CA THR A 83 7.34 -11.69 7.50
C THR A 83 5.93 -11.35 7.04
N ASN A 84 5.00 -11.14 7.99
CA ASN A 84 3.62 -10.82 7.69
C ASN A 84 3.48 -9.32 7.40
N LEU A 85 2.58 -9.02 6.47
CA LEU A 85 2.31 -7.65 6.06
C LEU A 85 1.27 -7.01 6.97
N HIS A 86 1.48 -5.71 7.21
CA HIS A 86 0.61 -4.84 7.99
C HIS A 86 0.21 -3.65 7.14
N ALA A 87 -1.04 -3.60 6.71
CA ALA A 87 -1.54 -2.62 5.76
C ALA A 87 -2.48 -1.65 6.46
N ARG A 88 -2.22 -0.34 6.38
CA ARG A 88 -3.02 0.69 7.06
C ARG A 88 -3.42 1.84 6.15
N PHE A 89 -4.54 2.45 6.47
CA PHE A 89 -5.03 3.71 5.92
C PHE A 89 -5.84 4.48 6.97
N SER A 90 -5.93 5.79 6.82
CA SER A 90 -6.60 6.66 7.77
C SER A 90 -8.05 6.82 7.35
N THR A 91 -8.94 6.80 8.31
CA THR A 91 -10.35 7.17 8.15
C THR A 91 -10.62 8.45 8.94
N ASN A 92 -11.83 8.97 8.89
CA ASN A 92 -12.25 10.10 9.71
C ASN A 92 -12.32 9.78 11.22
N THR A 93 -12.39 8.50 11.61
CA THR A 93 -12.54 8.07 13.01
C THR A 93 -11.35 7.31 13.56
N GLU A 94 -10.52 6.71 12.71
CA GLU A 94 -9.42 5.83 13.09
C GLU A 94 -8.22 6.07 12.17
N SER A 95 -7.09 6.50 12.75
CA SER A 95 -5.85 6.78 12.01
C SER A 95 -5.05 5.52 11.68
N ASN A 96 -5.34 4.40 12.35
CA ASN A 96 -4.64 3.12 12.19
C ASN A 96 -5.59 2.04 11.65
N PHE A 97 -6.51 2.39 10.74
CA PHE A 97 -7.47 1.43 10.20
C PHE A 97 -6.81 0.55 9.14
N GLY A 98 -7.26 -0.70 8.98
CA GLY A 98 -6.70 -1.62 7.98
C GLY A 98 -6.58 -3.06 8.47
N ILE A 99 -5.60 -3.78 7.92
CA ILE A 99 -5.35 -5.19 8.19
C ILE A 99 -4.11 -5.30 9.08
N HIS A 100 -4.30 -5.82 10.30
CA HIS A 100 -3.21 -5.99 11.25
C HIS A 100 -2.18 -7.01 10.81
N GLU A 101 -2.64 -8.10 10.20
CA GLU A 101 -1.77 -9.17 9.77
C GLU A 101 -2.36 -9.85 8.54
N ILE A 102 -1.58 -9.86 7.47
CA ILE A 102 -1.86 -10.64 6.26
C ILE A 102 -0.95 -11.86 6.35
N SER A 103 -1.48 -12.94 6.92
CA SER A 103 -0.74 -14.17 7.26
C SER A 103 -0.45 -15.05 6.05
N VAL A 104 0.09 -14.45 4.98
CA VAL A 104 0.61 -15.16 3.82
C VAL A 104 2.08 -15.54 4.02
N GLY A 105 2.78 -14.86 4.95
CA GLY A 105 4.16 -15.13 5.34
C GLY A 105 5.14 -15.01 4.17
N LEU A 106 5.68 -13.81 3.94
CA LEU A 106 6.68 -13.65 2.88
C LEU A 106 7.93 -14.50 3.21
N GLU A 107 8.33 -15.39 2.31
CA GLU A 107 9.62 -16.07 2.47
C GLU A 107 10.79 -15.09 2.33
N LEU A 108 11.80 -15.24 3.18
CA LEU A 108 13.02 -14.42 3.09
C LEU A 108 13.77 -14.68 1.79
N ASN A 109 14.47 -13.65 1.29
CA ASN A 109 15.30 -13.67 0.08
C ASN A 109 14.53 -14.01 -1.21
N LYS A 110 13.20 -13.89 -1.20
CA LYS A 110 12.34 -14.11 -2.37
C LYS A 110 11.67 -12.81 -2.80
N TRP A 111 11.54 -12.64 -4.11
CA TRP A 111 10.88 -11.49 -4.71
C TRP A 111 9.37 -11.67 -4.75
N TYR A 112 8.64 -10.63 -4.34
CA TYR A 112 7.19 -10.56 -4.37
C TYR A 112 6.71 -9.30 -5.06
N TYR A 113 5.74 -9.45 -5.98
CA TYR A 113 4.97 -8.32 -6.49
C TYR A 113 3.84 -8.02 -5.50
N ILE A 114 3.91 -6.88 -4.84
CA ILE A 114 2.89 -6.42 -3.90
C ILE A 114 2.04 -5.35 -4.59
N GLY A 115 0.73 -5.52 -4.55
CA GLY A 115 -0.25 -4.49 -4.88
C GLY A 115 -0.97 -4.03 -3.62
N TYR A 116 -1.02 -2.72 -3.40
CA TYR A 116 -1.82 -2.08 -2.36
C TYR A 116 -2.77 -1.11 -3.04
N THR A 117 -4.06 -1.20 -2.73
CA THR A 117 -5.06 -0.31 -3.32
C THR A 117 -6.00 0.27 -2.27
N LEU A 118 -6.45 1.50 -2.49
CA LEU A 118 -7.57 2.12 -1.81
C LEU A 118 -8.59 2.56 -2.85
N SER A 119 -9.86 2.29 -2.58
CA SER A 119 -10.96 2.74 -3.42
C SER A 119 -12.05 3.36 -2.56
N GLU A 120 -12.28 4.67 -2.78
CA GLU A 120 -13.38 5.40 -2.16
C GLU A 120 -14.75 4.88 -2.62
N PRO A 121 -15.01 4.59 -3.91
CA PRO A 121 -16.29 4.04 -4.34
C PRO A 121 -16.62 2.69 -3.70
N LEU A 122 -15.61 1.84 -3.50
CA LEU A 122 -15.77 0.55 -2.84
C LEU A 122 -15.61 0.62 -1.31
N LYS A 123 -15.27 1.80 -0.77
CA LYS A 123 -15.00 2.06 0.65
C LYS A 123 -14.08 1.01 1.28
N ARG A 124 -13.03 0.58 0.56
CA ARG A 124 -12.15 -0.48 1.03
C ARG A 124 -10.71 -0.37 0.53
N MET A 125 -9.84 -1.09 1.24
CA MET A 125 -8.47 -1.37 0.85
C MET A 125 -8.35 -2.82 0.39
N ASP A 126 -7.64 -3.08 -0.72
CA ASP A 126 -7.31 -4.43 -1.20
C ASP A 126 -5.79 -4.63 -1.28
N ILE A 127 -5.32 -5.83 -0.93
CA ILE A 127 -3.91 -6.24 -1.00
C ILE A 127 -3.76 -7.43 -1.93
N TYR A 128 -2.73 -7.36 -2.77
CA TYR A 128 -2.39 -8.37 -3.75
C TYR A 128 -0.94 -8.82 -3.56
N LEU A 129 -0.69 -10.12 -3.67
CA LEU A 129 0.65 -10.72 -3.71
C LEU A 129 0.79 -11.59 -4.95
N ASN A 130 1.81 -11.34 -5.77
CA ASN A 130 2.04 -12.02 -7.04
C ASN A 130 0.77 -12.09 -7.90
N ARG A 131 0.05 -10.95 -7.98
CA ARG A 131 -1.21 -10.76 -8.70
C ARG A 131 -2.42 -11.53 -8.13
N LYS A 132 -2.29 -12.19 -6.99
CA LYS A 132 -3.40 -12.83 -6.27
C LYS A 132 -3.92 -11.89 -5.20
N TRP A 133 -5.23 -11.73 -5.10
CA TRP A 133 -5.87 -11.01 -3.99
C TRP A 133 -5.73 -11.83 -2.71
N VAL A 134 -5.13 -11.25 -1.67
CA VAL A 134 -4.79 -11.98 -0.43
C VAL A 134 -5.44 -11.39 0.82
N GLY A 135 -6.08 -10.23 0.72
CA GLY A 135 -6.76 -9.62 1.84
C GLY A 135 -7.39 -8.29 1.47
N PHE A 136 -8.39 -7.89 2.26
CA PHE A 136 -9.04 -6.60 2.13
C PHE A 136 -9.54 -6.11 3.48
N LYS A 137 -9.80 -4.80 3.58
CA LYS A 137 -10.51 -4.20 4.72
C LYS A 137 -11.45 -3.11 4.22
N SER A 138 -12.74 -3.29 4.49
CA SER A 138 -13.78 -2.31 4.19
C SER A 138 -14.06 -1.39 5.38
N ILE A 139 -14.47 -0.16 5.10
CA ILE A 139 -15.05 0.76 6.07
C ILE A 139 -16.52 0.37 6.24
N GLU A 140 -16.88 -0.16 7.40
CA GLU A 140 -18.24 -0.66 7.68
C GLU A 140 -19.13 0.39 8.36
N GLN A 141 -18.52 1.37 9.04
CA GLN A 141 -19.23 2.45 9.72
C GLN A 141 -18.73 3.79 9.18
N VAL A 142 -19.64 4.57 8.64
CA VAL A 142 -19.38 5.94 8.20
C VAL A 142 -20.20 6.83 9.12
N LEU A 143 -19.55 7.74 9.86
CA LEU A 143 -20.30 8.82 10.51
C LEU A 143 -20.98 9.61 9.39
N GLN A 144 -22.31 9.78 9.49
CA GLN A 144 -22.99 10.81 8.73
C GLN A 144 -22.39 12.15 9.13
N GLU A 145 -21.91 12.90 8.14
CA GLU A 145 -21.56 14.30 8.35
C GLU A 145 -22.79 15.02 8.93
N LYS A 146 -22.59 15.78 10.01
CA LYS A 146 -23.60 16.67 10.59
C LYS A 146 -23.76 17.92 9.74
#